data_AF-A0A7Z9WX05-F1
#
_entry.id   AF-A0A7Z9WX05-F1
#
_cell.length_a   1.000
_cell.length_b   1.000
_cell.length_c   1.000
_cell.angle_alpha   90.00
_cell.angle_beta   90.00
_cell.angle_gamma   90.00
#
_symmetry.space_group_name_H-M   'P 1'
#
loop_
_entity.id
_entity.type
_entity.pdbx_description
1 polymer ?
#
loop_
_entity_poly.entity_id
_entity_poly.type
_entity_poly.pdbx_seq_one_letter_code
_entity_poly.pdbx_strand_id
1 'polypeptide(L)'
;MTSAILSEEVDLGLQELPVSFELQPLFPDDHLLRFHPNWFISDFQQTGTSFTASIKDYVSEEEFSLSGKFVFNRTDAELLSIQLTETNEIGISFFKRNNKLKVQISSKEEIDPNDPLLLWIRAIKEYIRIYLKRTPTTLFFRLLMNKMVLKMDPSQRKICLMMAKITAVELLVILLVVVGYVFFVL
;
A
#
# COMPACT_ATOMS: atom_id res chain seq x y z
N MET A 1 13.75 -4.03 -33.04
CA MET A 1 14.05 -5.01 -31.98
C MET A 1 12.90 -4.93 -30.99
N THR A 2 12.03 -5.94 -30.97
CA THR A 2 10.89 -6.04 -30.06
C THR A 2 11.39 -6.34 -28.65
N SER A 3 11.40 -5.33 -27.78
CA SER A 3 11.63 -5.54 -26.35
C SER A 3 10.51 -6.43 -25.80
N ALA A 4 10.88 -7.62 -25.30
CA ALA A 4 9.94 -8.51 -24.66
C ALA A 4 9.50 -7.87 -23.34
N ILE A 5 8.20 -7.66 -23.17
CA ILE A 5 7.62 -7.25 -21.90
C ILE A 5 7.61 -8.50 -21.01
N LEU A 6 8.41 -8.49 -19.97
CA LEU A 6 8.39 -9.53 -18.94
C LEU A 6 7.15 -9.32 -18.08
N SER A 7 6.36 -10.38 -17.96
CA SER A 7 5.16 -10.35 -17.13
C SER A 7 5.25 -11.36 -16.01
N GLU A 8 5.26 -10.87 -14.78
CA GLU A 8 5.31 -11.70 -13.58
C GLU A 8 3.96 -11.66 -12.85
N GLU A 9 3.36 -12.82 -12.60
CA GLU A 9 2.11 -12.97 -11.84
C GLU A 9 2.44 -13.35 -10.39
N VAL A 10 2.18 -12.43 -9.46
CA VAL A 10 2.39 -12.63 -8.02
C VAL A 10 1.05 -12.96 -7.37
N ASP A 11 0.92 -14.18 -6.82
CA ASP A 11 -0.23 -14.54 -5.98
C ASP A 11 -0.07 -13.86 -4.62
N LEU A 12 -0.98 -12.92 -4.33
CA LEU A 12 -0.97 -12.18 -3.11
C LEU A 12 -1.68 -12.93 -1.96
N GLY A 13 -2.23 -14.13 -2.17
CA GLY A 13 -2.77 -14.95 -1.07
C GLY A 13 -3.86 -14.25 -0.25
N LEU A 14 -4.57 -13.30 -0.87
CA LEU A 14 -5.79 -12.72 -0.32
C LEU A 14 -6.94 -13.67 -0.64
N GLN A 15 -7.51 -14.28 0.40
CA GLN A 15 -8.67 -15.15 0.26
C GLN A 15 -9.93 -14.29 0.39
N GLU A 16 -10.84 -14.47 -0.58
CA GLU A 16 -12.23 -13.99 -0.58
C GLU A 16 -12.43 -12.47 -0.71
N LEU A 17 -12.30 -11.98 -1.94
CA LEU A 17 -12.83 -10.65 -2.30
C LEU A 17 -14.37 -10.69 -2.41
N PRO A 18 -15.10 -9.75 -1.81
CA PRO A 18 -16.54 -9.60 -2.01
C PRO A 18 -16.90 -9.49 -3.49
N VAL A 19 -18.12 -9.90 -3.85
CA VAL A 19 -18.60 -9.87 -5.25
C VAL A 19 -18.59 -8.44 -5.81
N SER A 20 -18.98 -7.45 -5.01
CA SER A 20 -19.05 -6.02 -5.36
C SER A 20 -17.90 -5.19 -4.74
N PHE A 21 -16.68 -5.72 -4.72
CA PHE A 21 -15.55 -5.02 -4.09
C PHE A 21 -14.95 -3.97 -5.03
N GLU A 22 -14.98 -2.71 -4.61
CA GLU A 22 -14.39 -1.59 -5.35
C GLU A 22 -13.09 -1.11 -4.67
N LEU A 23 -12.01 -0.98 -5.43
CA LEU A 23 -10.73 -0.48 -4.92
C LEU A 23 -10.68 1.06 -4.85
N GLN A 24 -11.41 1.76 -5.72
CA GLN A 24 -11.33 3.22 -5.86
C GLN A 24 -11.57 3.97 -4.53
N PRO A 25 -12.59 3.64 -3.71
CA PRO A 25 -12.82 4.35 -2.44
C PRO A 25 -11.70 4.15 -1.41
N LEU A 26 -10.84 3.15 -1.58
CA LEU A 26 -9.75 2.84 -0.65
C LEU A 26 -8.51 3.71 -0.86
N PHE A 27 -8.37 4.27 -2.06
CA PHE A 27 -7.20 5.02 -2.51
C PHE A 27 -7.63 6.38 -3.08
N PRO A 28 -8.07 7.31 -2.22
CA PRO A 28 -8.28 8.67 -2.67
C PRO A 28 -6.95 9.33 -3.04
N ASP A 29 -6.96 10.10 -4.13
CA ASP A 29 -5.86 10.97 -4.56
C ASP A 29 -4.50 10.23 -4.66
N ASP A 30 -3.48 10.73 -3.96
CA ASP A 30 -2.11 10.22 -3.99
C ASP A 30 -1.86 9.07 -3.02
N HIS A 31 -2.89 8.59 -2.30
CA HIS A 31 -2.73 7.54 -1.30
C HIS A 31 -2.02 6.31 -1.85
N LEU A 32 -2.30 5.97 -3.11
CA LEU A 32 -1.70 4.81 -3.77
C LEU A 32 -0.18 4.94 -3.86
N LEU A 33 0.31 6.12 -4.27
CA LEU A 33 1.75 6.43 -4.33
C LEU A 33 2.38 6.49 -2.94
N ARG A 34 1.63 6.97 -1.94
CA ARG A 34 2.10 7.09 -0.55
C ARG A 34 2.43 5.73 0.08
N PHE A 35 1.96 4.59 -0.47
CA PHE A 35 2.37 3.27 0.02
C PHE A 35 3.82 2.90 -0.34
N HIS A 36 4.47 3.62 -1.26
CA HIS A 36 5.86 3.34 -1.62
C HIS A 36 6.76 3.60 -0.41
N PRO A 37 7.70 2.70 -0.07
CA PRO A 37 8.45 2.76 1.17
C PRO A 37 9.36 4.00 1.29
N ASN A 38 9.82 4.53 0.17
CA ASN A 38 10.86 5.56 0.13
C ASN A 38 10.35 6.91 -0.39
N TRP A 39 9.15 6.96 -0.95
CA TRP A 39 8.66 8.16 -1.63
C TRP A 39 7.94 9.08 -0.66
N PHE A 40 8.26 10.36 -0.78
CA PHE A 40 7.44 11.43 -0.26
C PHE A 40 6.86 12.23 -1.42
N ILE A 41 5.55 12.42 -1.39
CA ILE A 41 4.82 13.16 -2.43
C ILE A 41 4.62 14.58 -1.92
N SER A 42 5.29 15.53 -2.56
CA SER A 42 5.27 16.95 -2.22
C SER A 42 4.14 17.70 -2.94
N ASP A 43 3.88 17.33 -4.19
CA ASP A 43 2.75 17.84 -4.99
C ASP A 43 2.11 16.70 -5.78
N PHE A 44 0.79 16.72 -5.90
CA PHE A 44 0.03 15.73 -6.65
C PHE A 44 -1.13 16.38 -7.38
N GLN A 45 -1.19 16.14 -8.68
CA GLN A 45 -2.26 16.63 -9.54
C GLN A 45 -2.84 15.45 -10.32
N GLN A 46 -4.16 15.29 -10.25
CA GLN A 46 -4.87 14.26 -10.98
C GLN A 46 -5.93 14.89 -11.88
N THR A 47 -5.88 14.56 -13.16
CA THR A 47 -6.86 14.96 -14.16
C THR A 47 -7.50 13.71 -14.77
N GLY A 48 -8.67 13.35 -14.27
CA GLY A 48 -9.34 12.11 -14.65
C GLY A 48 -8.54 10.89 -14.21
N THR A 49 -8.14 10.05 -15.17
CA THR A 49 -7.30 8.86 -14.90
C THR A 49 -5.81 9.15 -14.90
N SER A 50 -5.38 10.30 -15.42
CA SER A 50 -3.96 10.66 -15.50
C SER A 50 -3.54 11.42 -14.26
N PHE A 51 -2.32 11.19 -13.79
CA PHE A 51 -1.75 11.91 -12.66
C PHE A 51 -0.32 12.35 -12.95
N THR A 52 0.09 13.41 -12.26
CA THR A 52 1.47 13.86 -12.16
C THR A 52 1.76 14.13 -10.69
N ALA A 53 2.91 13.64 -10.20
CA ALA A 53 3.33 13.78 -8.82
C ALA A 53 4.78 14.27 -8.76
N SER A 54 5.07 15.19 -7.86
CA SER A 54 6.43 15.56 -7.49
C SER A 54 6.87 14.68 -6.33
N ILE A 55 7.91 13.88 -6.54
CA ILE A 55 8.38 12.86 -5.61
C ILE A 55 9.79 13.18 -5.15
N LYS A 56 10.01 13.05 -3.85
CA LYS A 56 11.33 12.98 -3.24
C LYS A 56 11.59 11.55 -2.77
N ASP A 57 12.63 10.91 -3.29
CA ASP A 57 13.08 9.62 -2.79
C ASP A 57 14.06 9.83 -1.63
N TYR A 58 13.72 9.30 -0.45
CA TYR A 58 14.52 9.47 0.76
C TYR A 58 15.76 8.55 0.82
N VAL A 59 15.91 7.60 -0.10
CA VAL A 59 17.08 6.72 -0.18
C VAL A 59 18.12 7.30 -1.13
N SER A 60 17.72 7.76 -2.31
CA SER A 60 18.64 8.42 -3.26
C SER A 60 18.79 9.92 -3.01
N GLU A 61 17.91 10.51 -2.20
CA GLU A 61 17.76 11.96 -1.99
C GLU A 61 17.41 12.75 -3.27
N GLU A 62 17.04 12.05 -4.34
CA GLU A 62 16.68 12.65 -5.61
C GLU A 62 15.23 13.13 -5.62
N GLU A 63 14.99 14.24 -6.31
CA GLU A 63 13.67 14.78 -6.58
C GLU A 63 13.36 14.60 -8.07
N PHE A 64 12.22 13.98 -8.37
CA PHE A 64 11.79 13.71 -9.74
C PHE A 64 10.28 13.88 -9.89
N SER A 65 9.82 14.09 -11.12
CA SER A 65 8.39 14.07 -11.44
C SER A 65 8.00 12.65 -11.85
N LEU A 66 6.83 12.19 -11.43
CA LEU A 66 6.28 10.91 -11.84
C LEU A 66 4.94 11.15 -12.49
N SER A 67 4.82 10.79 -13.76
CA SER A 67 3.56 10.86 -14.50
C SER A 67 3.06 9.48 -14.88
N GLY A 68 1.75 9.28 -14.76
CA GLY A 68 1.14 7.98 -15.00
C GLY A 68 -0.38 8.01 -15.11
N LYS A 69 -0.97 6.82 -15.12
CA LYS A 69 -2.42 6.63 -15.15
C LYS A 69 -2.88 5.63 -14.10
N PHE A 70 -3.93 5.98 -13.38
CA PHE A 70 -4.73 5.08 -12.55
C PHE A 70 -6.06 4.81 -13.23
N VAL A 71 -6.30 3.55 -13.57
CA VAL A 71 -7.58 3.09 -14.11
C VAL A 71 -8.16 2.08 -13.14
N PHE A 72 -9.25 2.44 -12.47
CA PHE A 72 -9.97 1.56 -11.56
C PHE A 72 -11.10 0.83 -12.30
N ASN A 73 -11.37 -0.41 -11.89
CA ASN A 73 -12.49 -1.22 -12.35
C ASN A 73 -12.64 -1.22 -13.88
N ARG A 74 -11.54 -1.47 -14.60
CA ARG A 74 -11.55 -1.51 -16.06
C ARG A 74 -12.45 -2.63 -16.59
N THR A 75 -12.50 -3.75 -15.85
CA THR A 75 -13.41 -4.87 -16.07
C THR A 75 -13.82 -5.46 -14.72
N ASP A 76 -14.82 -6.36 -14.68
CA ASP A 76 -15.20 -7.09 -13.46
C ASP A 76 -14.03 -7.91 -12.85
N ALA A 77 -13.03 -8.24 -13.67
CA ALA A 77 -11.84 -8.97 -13.26
C ALA A 77 -10.64 -8.07 -13.00
N GLU A 78 -10.53 -6.88 -13.61
CA GLU A 78 -9.39 -5.97 -13.47
C GLU A 78 -9.77 -4.78 -12.60
N LEU A 79 -9.35 -4.83 -11.34
CA LEU A 79 -9.79 -3.89 -10.32
C LEU A 79 -8.97 -2.59 -10.33
N LEU A 80 -7.70 -2.65 -10.73
CA LEU A 80 -6.81 -1.51 -10.80
C LEU A 80 -5.68 -1.76 -11.82
N SER A 81 -5.48 -0.82 -12.73
CA SER A 81 -4.30 -0.74 -13.60
C SER A 81 -3.55 0.55 -13.32
N ILE A 82 -2.26 0.42 -13.06
CA ILE A 82 -1.30 1.50 -12.85
C ILE A 82 -0.32 1.47 -14.02
N GLN A 83 -0.16 2.59 -14.71
CA GLN A 83 0.85 2.75 -15.76
C GLN A 83 1.76 3.92 -15.40
N LEU A 84 3.05 3.65 -15.26
CA LEU A 84 4.08 4.65 -14.95
C LEU A 84 4.88 4.94 -16.22
N THR A 85 5.00 6.22 -16.59
CA THR A 85 5.53 6.62 -17.90
C THR A 85 7.05 6.86 -17.87
N GLU A 86 7.58 7.35 -16.75
CA GLU A 86 8.98 7.83 -16.68
C GLU A 86 10.00 6.75 -16.28
N THR A 87 9.60 5.67 -15.61
CA THR A 87 10.51 4.70 -14.97
C THR A 87 10.55 3.32 -15.65
N ASN A 88 10.65 3.22 -16.98
CA ASN A 88 10.67 1.98 -17.79
C ASN A 88 9.31 1.42 -18.27
N GLU A 89 8.28 2.27 -18.45
CA GLU A 89 6.94 1.83 -18.87
C GLU A 89 6.42 0.66 -18.02
N ILE A 90 6.46 0.83 -16.69
CA ILE A 90 6.01 -0.20 -15.76
C ILE A 90 4.48 -0.17 -15.70
N GLY A 91 3.88 -1.31 -16.01
CA GLY A 91 2.46 -1.56 -15.83
C GLY A 91 2.23 -2.48 -14.65
N ILE A 92 1.37 -2.10 -13.70
CA ILE A 92 0.97 -2.95 -12.58
C ILE A 92 -0.55 -3.11 -12.66
N SER A 93 -1.01 -4.35 -12.78
CA SER A 93 -2.43 -4.65 -12.90
C SER A 93 -2.88 -5.60 -11.81
N PHE A 94 -3.93 -5.23 -11.09
CA PHE A 94 -4.55 -6.00 -10.01
C PHE A 94 -5.79 -6.70 -10.55
N PHE A 95 -5.76 -8.02 -10.53
CA PHE A 95 -6.84 -8.86 -11.05
C PHE A 95 -7.51 -9.68 -9.94
N LYS A 96 -8.83 -9.84 -10.07
CA LYS A 96 -9.62 -10.82 -9.34
C LYS A 96 -9.75 -12.07 -10.20
N ARG A 97 -9.06 -13.14 -9.82
CA ARG A 97 -9.17 -14.46 -10.47
C ARG A 97 -9.47 -15.51 -9.40
N ASN A 98 -10.54 -16.28 -9.56
CA ASN A 98 -10.99 -17.29 -8.60
C ASN A 98 -11.17 -16.74 -7.16
N ASN A 99 -11.79 -15.56 -7.02
CA ASN A 99 -11.95 -14.84 -5.74
C ASN A 99 -10.65 -14.46 -5.02
N LYS A 100 -9.50 -14.58 -5.68
CA LYS A 100 -8.20 -14.15 -5.15
C LYS A 100 -7.73 -12.89 -5.87
N LEU A 101 -7.07 -12.00 -5.12
CA LEU A 101 -6.36 -10.87 -5.69
C LEU A 101 -5.00 -11.35 -6.20
N LYS A 102 -4.73 -11.10 -7.48
CA LYS A 102 -3.46 -11.36 -8.13
C LYS A 102 -2.91 -10.06 -8.69
N VAL A 103 -1.59 -9.95 -8.75
CA VAL A 103 -0.93 -8.82 -9.38
C VAL A 103 -0.09 -9.31 -10.53
N GLN A 104 -0.23 -8.62 -11.66
CA GLN A 104 0.62 -8.79 -12.82
C GLN A 104 1.47 -7.53 -12.95
N ILE A 105 2.79 -7.70 -12.98
CA ILE A 105 3.71 -6.61 -13.26
C ILE A 105 4.22 -6.83 -14.67
N SER A 106 4.15 -5.80 -15.50
CA SER A 106 4.72 -5.75 -16.84
C SER A 106 5.87 -4.75 -16.85
N SER A 107 7.09 -5.23 -17.02
CA SER A 107 8.32 -4.42 -17.08
C SER A 107 9.18 -4.85 -18.27
N LYS A 108 10.05 -3.95 -18.75
CA LYS A 108 11.08 -4.29 -19.75
C LYS A 108 12.27 -5.02 -19.14
N GLU A 109 12.46 -4.91 -17.84
CA GLU A 109 13.58 -5.48 -17.08
C GLU A 109 13.07 -6.54 -16.09
N GLU A 110 13.93 -7.49 -15.77
CA GLU A 110 13.67 -8.49 -14.73
C GLU A 110 13.65 -7.80 -13.36
N ILE A 111 12.61 -8.07 -12.57
CA ILE A 111 12.37 -7.39 -11.30
C ILE A 111 13.15 -8.13 -10.21
N ASP A 112 14.05 -7.43 -9.50
CA ASP A 112 14.73 -7.99 -8.34
C ASP A 112 13.70 -8.33 -7.25
N PRO A 113 13.75 -9.50 -6.59
CA PRO A 113 12.88 -9.82 -5.46
C PRO A 113 12.91 -8.80 -4.30
N ASN A 114 13.96 -7.97 -4.21
CA ASN A 114 14.11 -6.88 -3.24
C ASN A 114 13.77 -5.49 -3.81
N ASP A 115 13.22 -5.43 -5.03
CA ASP A 115 12.84 -4.17 -5.67
C ASP A 115 11.81 -3.40 -4.80
N PRO A 116 12.03 -2.10 -4.53
CA PRO A 116 11.07 -1.23 -3.87
C PRO A 116 9.64 -1.31 -4.43
N LEU A 117 9.47 -1.60 -5.72
CA LEU A 117 8.17 -1.81 -6.37
C LEU A 117 7.43 -3.03 -5.81
N LEU A 118 8.13 -4.14 -5.53
CA LEU A 118 7.52 -5.30 -4.90
C LEU A 118 7.11 -5.01 -3.46
N LEU A 119 7.92 -4.22 -2.74
CA LEU A 119 7.56 -3.75 -1.39
C LEU A 119 6.31 -2.86 -1.42
N TRP A 120 6.22 -1.98 -2.43
CA TRP A 120 5.05 -1.14 -2.66
C TRP A 120 3.79 -1.96 -2.92
N ILE A 121 3.85 -2.96 -3.81
CA ILE A 121 2.74 -3.86 -4.10
C ILE A 121 2.33 -4.65 -2.84
N ARG A 122 3.30 -5.14 -2.06
CA ARG A 122 3.03 -5.82 -0.78
C ARG A 122 2.34 -4.90 0.23
N ALA A 123 2.71 -3.62 0.29
CA ALA A 123 2.07 -2.63 1.17
C ALA A 123 0.61 -2.38 0.77
N ILE A 124 0.34 -2.18 -0.53
CA ILE A 124 -1.02 -2.03 -1.08
C ILE A 124 -1.87 -3.26 -0.75
N LYS A 125 -1.33 -4.46 -0.97
CA LYS A 125 -1.98 -5.73 -0.61
C LYS A 125 -2.37 -5.77 0.88
N GLU A 126 -1.43 -5.47 1.77
CA GLU A 126 -1.68 -5.58 3.21
C GLU A 126 -2.70 -4.53 3.68
N TYR A 127 -2.68 -3.34 3.08
CA TYR A 127 -3.72 -2.34 3.29
C TYR A 127 -5.11 -2.83 2.87
N ILE A 128 -5.23 -3.43 1.68
CA ILE A 128 -6.49 -4.08 1.23
C ILE A 128 -6.90 -5.18 2.21
N ARG A 129 -5.96 -6.00 2.69
CA ARG A 129 -6.21 -7.06 3.68
C ARG A 129 -6.81 -6.52 4.97
N ILE A 130 -6.23 -5.46 5.52
CA ILE A 130 -6.72 -4.77 6.72
C ILE A 130 -8.13 -4.23 6.46
N TYR A 131 -8.40 -3.75 5.25
CA TYR A 131 -9.70 -3.24 4.88
C TYR A 131 -10.79 -4.31 4.75
N LEU A 132 -10.43 -5.53 4.34
CA LEU A 132 -11.36 -6.66 4.24
C LEU A 132 -11.74 -7.24 5.61
N LYS A 133 -10.83 -7.20 6.59
CA LYS A 133 -11.08 -7.70 7.95
C LYS A 133 -11.83 -6.66 8.79
N ARG A 134 -12.89 -7.08 9.49
CA ARG A 134 -13.69 -6.25 10.41
C ARG A 134 -13.39 -6.53 11.89
N THR A 135 -12.13 -6.71 12.26
CA THR A 135 -11.76 -6.86 13.68
C THR A 135 -11.52 -5.48 14.32
N PRO A 136 -11.70 -5.32 15.64
CA PRO A 136 -11.43 -4.04 16.30
C PRO A 136 -9.98 -3.56 16.09
N THR A 137 -9.04 -4.51 16.03
CA THR A 137 -7.64 -4.23 15.67
C THR A 137 -7.49 -3.61 14.28
N THR A 138 -8.19 -4.13 13.27
CA THR A 138 -8.08 -3.63 11.89
C THR A 138 -8.76 -2.28 11.71
N LEU A 139 -9.81 -1.99 12.48
CA LEU A 139 -10.41 -0.66 12.54
C LEU A 139 -9.44 0.38 13.12
N PHE A 140 -8.73 0.05 14.19
CA PHE A 140 -7.69 0.92 14.74
C PHE A 140 -6.57 1.18 13.72
N PHE A 141 -6.04 0.13 13.09
CA PHE A 141 -4.99 0.28 12.06
C PHE A 141 -5.47 1.08 10.86
N ARG A 142 -6.73 0.93 10.44
CA ARG A 142 -7.32 1.75 9.37
C ARG A 142 -7.30 3.24 9.71
N LEU A 143 -7.70 3.59 10.94
CA LEU A 143 -7.66 4.98 11.40
C LEU A 143 -6.24 5.52 11.47
N LEU A 144 -5.31 4.73 12.03
CA LEU A 144 -3.91 5.10 12.17
C LEU A 144 -3.23 5.30 10.81
N MET A 145 -3.49 4.42 9.84
CA MET A 145 -2.91 4.52 8.49
C MET A 145 -3.41 5.77 7.75
N ASN A 146 -4.72 6.01 7.74
CA ASN A 146 -5.31 7.11 6.98
C ASN A 146 -5.04 8.49 7.60
N LYS A 147 -5.02 8.59 8.93
CA LYS A 147 -4.82 9.88 9.60
C LYS A 147 -3.36 10.22 9.83
N MET A 148 -2.52 9.23 10.14
CA MET A 148 -1.14 9.49 10.58
C MET A 148 -0.12 9.02 9.55
N VAL A 149 -0.09 7.72 9.24
CA VAL A 149 1.04 7.13 8.50
C VAL A 149 1.14 7.67 7.08
N LEU A 150 0.05 7.72 6.32
CA LEU A 150 0.10 8.15 4.93
C LEU A 150 0.43 9.65 4.78
N LYS A 151 0.12 10.47 5.78
CA LYS A 151 0.40 11.92 5.77
C LYS A 151 1.82 12.27 6.20
N MET A 152 2.56 11.33 6.77
CA MET A 152 3.90 11.53 7.32
C MET A 152 5.00 11.20 6.32
N ASP A 153 6.17 11.79 6.51
CA ASP A 153 7.40 11.47 5.78
C ASP A 153 7.86 10.02 6.07
N PRO A 154 8.58 9.35 5.16
CA PRO A 154 9.09 7.99 5.39
C PRO A 154 9.88 7.81 6.69
N SER A 155 10.65 8.82 7.11
CA SER A 155 11.38 8.84 8.38
C SER A 155 10.43 8.89 9.59
N GLN A 156 9.45 9.80 9.54
CA GLN A 156 8.43 9.98 10.58
C GLN A 156 7.54 8.74 10.72
N ARG A 157 7.22 8.05 9.62
CA ARG A 157 6.47 6.78 9.64
C ARG A 157 7.19 5.69 10.43
N LYS A 158 8.51 5.55 10.24
CA LYS A 158 9.32 4.58 10.99
C LYS A 158 9.28 4.87 12.50
N ILE A 159 9.42 6.14 12.88
CA ILE A 159 9.37 6.58 14.29
C ILE A 159 7.96 6.38 14.87
N CYS A 160 6.92 6.74 14.12
CA CYS A 160 5.53 6.58 14.55
C CYS A 160 5.19 5.10 14.81
N LEU A 161 5.58 4.20 13.91
CA LEU A 161 5.38 2.76 14.09
C LEU A 161 6.17 2.20 15.28
N MET A 162 7.38 2.72 15.51
CA MET A 162 8.17 2.35 16.68
C MET A 162 7.49 2.79 17.99
N MET A 163 7.02 4.04 18.05
CA MET A 163 6.28 4.54 19.22
C MET A 163 4.99 3.78 19.44
N ALA A 164 4.20 3.50 18.39
CA ALA A 164 2.97 2.72 18.50
C ALA A 164 3.23 1.31 19.08
N LYS A 165 4.33 0.65 18.68
CA LYS A 165 4.74 -0.64 19.26
C LYS A 165 5.07 -0.52 20.75
N ILE A 166 5.79 0.52 21.14
CA ILE A 166 6.14 0.76 22.55
C ILE A 166 4.86 1.01 23.38
N THR A 167 3.97 1.88 22.92
CA THR A 167 2.70 2.18 23.61
C THR A 167 1.81 0.94 23.75
N ALA A 168 1.79 0.06 22.74
CA ALA A 168 1.03 -1.20 22.82
C ALA A 168 1.60 -2.15 23.90
N VAL A 169 2.92 -2.24 24.02
CA VAL A 169 3.59 -3.03 25.08
C VAL A 169 3.31 -2.42 26.45
N GLU A 170 3.38 -1.10 26.56
CA GLU A 170 3.10 -0.37 27.80
C GLU A 170 1.67 -0.62 28.29
N LEU A 171 0.67 -0.50 27.42
CA LEU A 171 -0.72 -0.82 27.76
C LEU A 171 -0.92 -2.27 28.19
N LEU A 172 -0.19 -3.21 27.58
CA LEU A 172 -0.24 -4.62 27.96
C LEU A 172 0.34 -4.85 29.36
N VAL A 173 1.44 -4.19 29.71
CA VAL A 173 2.03 -4.24 31.06
C VAL A 173 1.07 -3.66 32.09
N ILE A 174 0.47 -2.49 31.82
CA ILE A 174 -0.53 -1.89 32.71
C ILE A 174 -1.71 -2.86 32.92
N LEU A 175 -2.19 -3.50 31.85
CA LEU A 175 -3.29 -4.46 31.94
C LEU A 175 -2.92 -5.67 32.79
N LEU A 176 -1.70 -6.23 32.65
CA LEU A 176 -1.23 -7.32 33.50
C LEU A 176 -1.13 -6.93 34.97
N VAL A 177 -0.67 -5.71 35.28
CA VAL A 177 -0.61 -5.20 36.66
C VAL A 177 -2.01 -5.04 37.24
N VAL A 178 -2.96 -4.49 36.49
CA VAL A 178 -4.35 -4.32 36.93
C VAL A 178 -5.01 -5.68 37.18
N VAL A 179 -4.87 -6.63 36.25
CA VAL A 179 -5.41 -7.98 36.40
C VAL A 179 -4.77 -8.69 37.59
N GLY A 180 -3.44 -8.62 37.73
CA GLY A 180 -2.73 -9.17 38.88
C GLY A 180 -3.23 -8.57 40.20
N TYR A 181 -3.39 -7.26 40.27
CA TYR A 181 -3.94 -6.60 41.45
C TYR A 181 -5.33 -7.10 41.80
N VAL A 182 -6.24 -7.18 40.82
CA VAL A 182 -7.62 -7.64 41.05
C VAL A 182 -7.67 -9.11 41.49
N PHE A 183 -6.80 -9.98 40.99
CA PHE A 183 -6.82 -11.41 41.35
C PHE A 183 -6.10 -11.74 42.66
N PHE A 184 -5.06 -10.99 43.02
CA PHE A 184 -4.24 -11.29 44.20
C PHE A 184 -4.53 -10.41 45.41
N VAL A 185 -5.15 -9.24 45.23
CA VAL A 185 -5.38 -8.26 46.31
C VAL A 185 -6.87 -8.07 46.62
N LEU A 186 -7.75 -8.19 45.63
CA LEU A 186 -9.20 -8.14 45.83
C LEU A 186 -9.76 -9.54 46.13
#